data_AF-H2YZZ4-F1
#
_entry.id   AF-H2YZZ4-F1
#
_cell.length_a   1.000
_cell.length_b   1.000
_cell.length_c   1.000
_cell.angle_alpha   90.00
_cell.angle_beta   90.00
_cell.angle_gamma   90.00
#
_symmetry.space_group_name_H-M   'P 1'
#
loop_
_entity.id
_entity.type
_entity.pdbx_description
1 polymer ?
#
loop_
_entity_poly.entity_id
_entity_poly.type
_entity_poly.pdbx_seq_one_letter_code
_entity_poly.pdbx_strand_id
1 'polypeptide(L)'
;KNTIIGLCLFLQLILVQANIGLYNASDHVTILNGDHLLETITNSSTPWFVEYYSEWCGHCQDFAPIFKALAKDVAEWHRLVRVAVI
;
A
#
# COMPACT_ATOMS: atom_id res chain seq x y z
N LYS A 1 -33.35 22.76 -7.56
CA LYS A 1 -32.09 23.35 -7.01
C LYS A 1 -31.51 22.46 -5.90
N ASN A 2 -32.26 22.19 -4.84
CA ASN A 2 -31.78 21.40 -3.69
C ASN A 2 -31.54 19.91 -4.02
N THR A 3 -32.30 19.33 -4.95
CA THR A 3 -32.13 17.94 -5.41
C THR A 3 -30.83 17.74 -6.21
N ILE A 4 -30.41 18.75 -6.99
CA ILE A 4 -29.17 18.69 -7.78
C ILE A 4 -27.95 18.82 -6.85
N ILE A 5 -28.04 19.69 -5.84
CA ILE A 5 -26.99 19.83 -4.81
C ILE A 5 -26.85 18.53 -4.01
N GLY A 6 -27.98 17.90 -3.65
CA GLY A 6 -27.98 16.60 -2.98
C GLY A 6 -27.36 15.48 -3.83
N LEU A 7 -27.67 15.44 -5.13
CA LEU A 7 -27.09 14.47 -6.07
C LEU A 7 -25.58 14.70 -6.26
N CYS A 8 -25.12 15.95 -6.35
CA CYS A 8 -23.69 16.28 -6.42
C CYS A 8 -22.94 15.91 -5.13
N LEU A 9 -23.52 16.16 -3.94
CA LEU A 9 -22.91 15.77 -2.66
C LEU A 9 -22.82 14.25 -2.52
N PHE A 10 -23.86 13.52 -2.94
CA PHE A 10 -23.86 12.06 -2.93
C PHE A 10 -22.85 11.47 -3.95
N LEU A 11 -22.74 12.08 -5.13
CA LEU A 11 -21.75 11.69 -6.14
C LEU A 11 -20.31 11.98 -5.67
N GLN A 12 -20.08 13.06 -4.93
CA GLN A 12 -18.77 13.36 -4.33
C GLN A 12 -18.39 12.37 -3.22
N LEU A 13 -19.36 11.87 -2.44
CA LEU A 13 -19.10 10.84 -1.42
C LEU A 13 -18.67 9.51 -2.04
N ILE A 14 -19.29 9.11 -3.16
CA ILE A 14 -18.97 7.86 -3.87
C ILE A 14 -17.55 7.90 -4.49
N LEU A 15 -17.08 9.07 -4.93
CA LEU A 15 -15.72 9.24 -5.49
C LEU A 15 -14.61 9.18 -4.42
N VAL A 16 -14.93 9.40 -3.15
CA VAL A 16 -13.93 9.37 -2.05
C VAL A 16 -13.55 7.94 -1.65
N GLN A 17 -14.39 6.94 -1.92
CA GLN A 17 -14.15 5.56 -1.47
C GLN A 17 -13.23 4.74 -2.39
N ALA A 18 -12.84 5.26 -3.56
CA ALA A 18 -12.13 4.46 -4.55
C ALA A 18 -10.59 4.37 -4.35
N ASN A 19 -9.98 5.19 -3.48
CA ASN A 19 -8.52 5.33 -3.40
C ASN A 19 -7.97 5.44 -1.96
N ILE A 20 -8.48 4.67 -1.01
CA ILE A 20 -7.79 4.52 0.29
C ILE A 20 -7.00 3.22 0.23
N GLY A 21 -5.79 3.27 -0.32
CA GLY A 21 -4.86 2.15 -0.24
C GLY A 21 -4.30 2.00 1.18
N LEU A 22 -4.04 0.77 1.63
CA LEU A 22 -3.45 0.51 2.95
C LEU A 22 -2.06 1.13 3.07
N TYR A 23 -1.31 1.25 1.97
CA TYR A 23 0.05 1.79 1.95
C TYR A 23 0.21 2.98 1.01
N ASN A 24 1.16 3.86 1.32
CA ASN A 24 1.54 5.00 0.49
C ASN A 24 3.06 5.29 0.55
N ALA A 25 3.51 6.30 -0.20
CA ALA A 25 4.93 6.64 -0.35
C ALA A 25 5.64 7.08 0.96
N SER A 26 4.91 7.46 2.00
CA SER A 26 5.47 7.82 3.31
C SER A 26 5.65 6.63 4.26
N ASP A 27 5.17 5.44 3.89
CA ASP A 27 5.17 4.26 4.78
C ASP A 27 6.48 3.45 4.74
N HIS A 28 7.56 3.98 4.13
CA HIS A 28 8.87 3.31 4.01
C HIS A 28 8.83 1.93 3.33
N VAL A 29 7.79 1.66 2.54
CA VAL A 29 7.64 0.45 1.73
C VAL A 29 7.80 0.77 0.25
N THR A 30 8.30 -0.19 -0.52
CA THR A 30 8.21 -0.14 -1.99
C THR A 30 6.90 -0.77 -2.44
N ILE A 31 6.04 -0.03 -3.13
CA ILE A 31 4.82 -0.58 -3.72
C ILE A 31 5.19 -1.24 -5.05
N LEU A 32 5.04 -2.55 -5.14
CA LEU A 32 5.39 -3.33 -6.33
C LEU A 32 4.18 -3.55 -7.22
N ASN A 33 4.41 -3.59 -8.54
CA ASN A 33 3.43 -4.08 -9.51
C ASN A 33 3.73 -5.55 -9.82
N GLY A 34 2.69 -6.40 -9.85
CA GLY A 34 2.78 -7.81 -10.21
C GLY A 34 3.44 -8.08 -11.56
N ASP A 35 3.30 -7.17 -12.52
CA ASP A 35 3.87 -7.32 -13.88
C ASP A 35 5.41 -7.43 -13.88
N HIS A 36 6.08 -6.78 -12.93
CA HIS A 36 7.54 -6.70 -12.86
C HIS A 36 8.13 -7.28 -11.56
N LEU A 37 7.31 -8.01 -10.80
CA LEU A 37 7.69 -8.53 -9.50
C LEU A 37 8.90 -9.47 -9.57
N LEU A 38 8.84 -10.48 -10.44
CA LEU A 38 9.89 -11.47 -10.58
C LEU A 38 11.21 -10.85 -11.04
N GLU A 39 11.14 -9.91 -12.00
CA GLU A 39 12.31 -9.19 -12.48
C GLU A 39 12.94 -8.34 -11.37
N THR A 40 12.12 -7.59 -10.63
CA THR A 40 12.57 -6.71 -9.54
C THR A 40 13.26 -7.48 -8.42
N ILE A 41 12.69 -8.64 -8.04
CA ILE A 41 13.22 -9.45 -6.95
C ILE A 41 14.46 -10.25 -7.41
N THR A 42 14.42 -10.87 -8.59
CA THR A 42 15.50 -11.77 -9.05
C THR A 42 16.77 -11.00 -9.41
N ASN A 43 16.64 -9.78 -9.93
CA ASN A 43 17.79 -8.94 -10.28
C ASN A 43 18.34 -8.13 -9.10
N SER A 44 17.87 -8.38 -7.87
CA SER A 44 18.30 -7.63 -6.70
C SER A 44 19.47 -8.29 -5.98
N SER A 45 20.49 -7.50 -5.64
CA SER A 45 21.59 -7.93 -4.78
C SER A 45 21.25 -7.91 -3.29
N THR A 46 20.07 -7.39 -2.93
CA THR A 46 19.56 -7.30 -1.55
C THR A 46 18.26 -8.11 -1.46
N PRO A 47 18.08 -8.95 -0.43
CA PRO A 47 16.85 -9.71 -0.28
C PRO A 47 15.65 -8.79 0.00
N TRP A 48 14.47 -9.26 -0.41
CA TRP A 48 13.22 -8.54 -0.26
C TRP A 48 12.32 -9.23 0.77
N PHE A 49 11.72 -8.43 1.64
CA PHE A 49 10.62 -8.82 2.49
C PHE A 49 9.34 -8.20 1.91
N VAL A 50 8.48 -9.06 1.35
CA VAL A 50 7.30 -8.64 0.58
C VAL A 50 6.04 -9.11 1.30
N GLU A 51 5.16 -8.17 1.63
CA GLU A 51 3.79 -8.49 2.05
C GLU A 51 2.87 -8.53 0.83
N TYR A 52 2.20 -9.65 0.64
CA TYR A 52 1.12 -9.80 -0.33
C TYR A 52 -0.20 -9.55 0.40
N TYR A 53 -0.93 -8.52 0.01
CA TYR A 53 -2.11 -8.10 0.74
C TYR A 53 -3.28 -7.78 -0.19
N SER A 54 -4.42 -7.45 0.40
CA SER A 54 -5.53 -6.86 -0.35
C SER A 54 -6.26 -5.82 0.47
N GLU A 55 -6.74 -4.78 -0.20
CA GLU A 55 -7.43 -3.64 0.41
C GLU A 55 -8.75 -4.04 1.10
N TRP A 56 -9.40 -5.12 0.66
CA TRP A 56 -10.67 -5.61 1.22
C TRP A 56 -10.50 -6.72 2.25
N CYS A 57 -9.27 -7.14 2.52
CA CYS A 57 -8.95 -8.18 3.49
C CYS A 57 -8.89 -7.57 4.89
N GLY A 58 -9.84 -7.93 5.76
CA GLY A 58 -9.89 -7.41 7.14
C GLY A 58 -8.63 -7.67 7.95
N HIS A 59 -8.04 -8.87 7.83
CA HIS A 59 -6.76 -9.17 8.49
C HIS A 59 -5.62 -8.27 7.99
N CYS A 60 -5.61 -7.96 6.70
CA CYS A 60 -4.59 -7.11 6.08
C CYS A 60 -4.75 -5.66 6.55
N GLN A 61 -6.00 -5.18 6.66
CA GLN A 61 -6.31 -3.87 7.26
C GLN A 61 -5.80 -3.78 8.71
N ASP A 62 -6.03 -4.82 9.51
CA ASP A 62 -5.56 -4.89 10.90
C ASP A 62 -4.03 -5.01 11.00
N PHE A 63 -3.39 -5.66 10.02
CA PHE A 63 -1.94 -5.88 10.01
C PHE A 63 -1.16 -4.68 9.45
N ALA A 64 -1.74 -3.87 8.56
CA ALA A 64 -1.04 -2.76 7.92
C ALA A 64 -0.36 -1.78 8.88
N PRO A 65 -0.96 -1.38 10.03
CA PRO A 65 -0.27 -0.54 11.02
C PRO A 65 1.02 -1.18 11.56
N ILE A 66 1.02 -2.51 11.74
CA ILE A 66 2.18 -3.27 12.24
C ILE A 66 3.26 -3.33 11.16
N PHE A 67 2.88 -3.60 9.91
CA PHE A 67 3.82 -3.65 8.80
C PHE A 67 4.49 -2.29 8.53
N LYS A 68 3.73 -1.19 8.64
CA LYS A 68 4.27 0.18 8.56
C LYS A 68 5.29 0.49 9.65
N ALA A 69 5.00 0.07 10.88
CA ALA A 69 5.92 0.24 12.00
C ALA A 69 7.23 -0.54 11.76
N LEU A 70 7.13 -1.79 11.29
CA LEU A 70 8.30 -2.58 10.91
C LEU A 70 9.12 -1.89 9.81
N ALA A 71 8.48 -1.46 8.72
CA ALA A 71 9.15 -0.79 7.60
C ALA A 71 9.90 0.46 8.05
N LYS A 72 9.32 1.23 8.98
CA LYS A 72 9.97 2.39 9.58
C LYS A 72 11.16 2.00 10.46
N ASP A 73 11.03 0.99 11.30
CA ASP A 73 12.10 0.55 12.22
C ASP A 73 13.35 0.04 11.46
N VAL A 74 13.14 -0.58 10.30
CA VAL A 74 14.23 -1.12 9.45
C VAL A 74 14.58 -0.23 8.25
N ALA A 75 14.12 1.02 8.20
CA ALA A 75 14.31 1.91 7.05
C ALA A 75 15.80 2.08 6.65
N GLU A 76 16.70 2.09 7.64
CA GLU A 76 18.14 2.22 7.42
C GLU A 76 18.82 0.90 6.99
N TRP A 77 18.10 -0.22 6.98
CA TRP A 77 18.64 -1.54 6.62
C TRP A 77 18.62 -1.80 5.12
N HIS A 78 18.53 -0.76 4.29
CA HIS A 78 18.39 -0.86 2.84
C HIS A 78 19.48 -1.67 2.13
N ARG A 79 20.62 -1.95 2.78
CA ARG A 79 21.69 -2.85 2.28
C ARG A 79 21.52 -4.30 2.68
N LEU A 80 20.75 -4.57 3.73
CA LEU A 80 20.49 -5.91 4.29
C LEU A 80 19.15 -6.46 3.84
N VAL A 81 18.11 -5.63 3.80
CA VAL A 81 16.76 -6.03 3.40
C VAL A 81 15.99 -4.85 2.84
N ARG A 82 15.19 -5.09 1.80
CA ARG A 82 14.23 -4.13 1.24
C ARG A 82 12.82 -4.56 1.62
N VAL A 83 12.00 -3.62 2.07
CA VAL A 83 10.60 -3.89 2.46
C VAL A 83 9.67 -3.44 1.34
N ALA A 84 8.71 -4.28 0.98
CA ALA A 84 7.77 -4.03 -0.10
C ALA A 84 6.38 -4.59 0.18
N VAL A 85 5.40 -4.06 -0.54
CA VAL A 85 4.00 -4.50 -0.53
C VAL A 85 3.52 -4.73 -1.96
N ILE A 86 2.59 -5.66 -2.14
CA ILE A 86 1.93 -5.98 -3.40
C ILE A 86 0.48 -6.40 -3.20
#